data_AF-A0A6C0BL90-F1
#
_entry.id   AF-A0A6C0BL90-F1
#
_cell.length_a   1.000
_cell.length_b   1.000
_cell.length_c   1.000
_cell.angle_alpha   90.00
_cell.angle_beta   90.00
_cell.angle_gamma   90.00
#
_symmetry.space_group_name_H-M   'P 1'
#
loop_
_entity.id
_entity.type
_entity.pdbx_description
1 polymer ?
#
loop_
_entity_poly.entity_id
_entity_poly.type
_entity_poly.pdbx_seq_one_letter_code
_entity_poly.pdbx_strand_id
1 'polypeptide(L)'
;MPLGLRGPRGIAGQSGVDGLSWNPDMRPLAINLAIVTDQDTSSGQQELGKYYRSFSSLQSAVADASVDYILIHRTKPERISSLSISRDLIISCMSDLEVITDSVNIQASVSVRGLKISTGTFTCRNNLEMIDCSLNCSSLRLIAIPNEFILMRSHMTVTSSISLNQSSLRMHDCKLSLSGISLNTSQLTSSNNVYTLDIPNVTMISSSINESTSSFSGDIFNLSENVTQFQVNASLPSSEVCNRSRLTVLPSNPSTRIDSIVDSPSSSQGVRRPAWYGYPSVKVTSSMILPDNARVFIVSGSGVIMTIPDLIEGRELLFICSSGTGRRLLTPIRNMDIPNNAVTFRVISVNGSLVELM
;
A
#
# COMPACT_ATOMS: atom_id res chain seq x y z
N MET A 1 -36.35 -8.84 32.66
CA MET A 1 -35.55 -9.07 31.44
C MET A 1 -34.08 -8.96 31.82
N PRO A 2 -33.21 -9.94 31.50
CA PRO A 2 -31.79 -9.81 31.77
C PRO A 2 -31.24 -8.69 30.88
N LEU A 3 -30.68 -7.65 31.50
CA LEU A 3 -29.87 -6.65 30.80
C LEU A 3 -28.67 -7.38 30.20
N GLY A 4 -28.48 -7.29 28.88
CA GLY A 4 -27.35 -7.91 28.19
C GLY A 4 -26.00 -7.50 28.79
N LEU A 5 -24.98 -8.34 28.57
CA LEU A 5 -23.60 -8.08 28.97
C LEU A 5 -23.14 -6.73 28.38
N ARG A 6 -22.86 -5.75 29.24
CA ARG A 6 -22.35 -4.45 28.79
C ARG A 6 -20.85 -4.59 28.46
N GLY A 7 -20.45 -4.04 27.32
CA GLY A 7 -19.04 -3.94 26.92
C GLY A 7 -18.21 -3.13 27.93
N PRO A 8 -16.85 -3.18 27.84
CA PRO A 8 -16.00 -2.28 28.61
C PRO A 8 -16.40 -0.82 28.34
N ARG A 9 -16.50 -0.02 29.40
CA ARG A 9 -16.79 1.41 29.27
C ARG A 9 -15.60 2.09 28.59
N GLY A 10 -15.88 3.01 27.66
CA GLY A 10 -14.86 3.88 27.10
C GLY A 10 -14.17 4.71 28.19
N ILE A 11 -13.00 5.26 27.86
CA ILE A 11 -12.23 6.13 28.76
C ILE A 11 -13.12 7.32 29.16
N ALA A 12 -13.17 7.65 30.47
CA ALA A 12 -13.88 8.82 30.95
C ALA A 12 -13.28 10.08 30.31
N GLY A 13 -14.12 10.91 29.68
CA GLY A 13 -13.68 12.19 29.13
C GLY A 13 -13.21 13.14 30.23
N GLN A 14 -12.39 14.15 29.87
CA GLN A 14 -11.84 15.14 30.81
C GLN A 14 -12.90 15.93 31.62
N SER A 15 -14.18 15.84 31.24
CA SER A 15 -15.30 16.56 31.86
C SER A 15 -16.16 15.70 32.81
N GLY A 16 -15.78 14.47 33.15
CA GLY A 16 -16.55 13.62 34.08
C GLY A 16 -17.92 13.18 33.53
N VAL A 17 -18.17 13.39 32.25
CA VAL A 17 -19.35 12.87 31.55
C VAL A 17 -19.06 11.42 31.16
N ASP A 18 -19.98 10.52 31.51
CA ASP A 18 -19.95 9.12 31.09
C ASP A 18 -19.70 9.04 29.58
N GLY A 19 -18.61 8.36 29.19
CA GLY A 19 -18.30 8.14 27.77
C GLY A 19 -19.46 7.43 27.06
N LEU A 20 -19.63 7.70 25.77
CA LEU A 20 -20.66 7.05 24.95
C LEU A 20 -20.62 5.53 25.14
N SER A 21 -21.77 4.95 25.48
CA SER A 21 -21.92 3.50 25.65
C SER A 21 -21.74 2.83 24.29
N TRP A 22 -20.57 2.28 24.03
CA TRP A 22 -20.35 1.43 22.86
C TRP A 22 -20.61 -0.03 23.25
N ASN A 23 -21.65 -0.62 22.65
CA ASN A 23 -21.90 -2.05 22.69
C ASN A 23 -21.33 -2.64 21.38
N PRO A 24 -20.12 -3.25 21.39
CA PRO A 24 -19.77 -4.16 20.31
C PRO A 24 -20.85 -5.24 20.23
N ASP A 25 -21.24 -5.63 19.03
CA ASP A 25 -22.12 -6.77 18.81
C ASP A 25 -21.36 -8.05 19.22
N MET A 26 -21.47 -8.41 20.50
CA MET A 26 -20.73 -9.48 21.16
C MET A 26 -21.51 -10.78 21.06
N ARG A 27 -21.48 -11.46 19.91
CA ARG A 27 -21.91 -12.86 19.80
C ARG A 27 -20.73 -13.79 20.06
N PRO A 28 -21.02 -14.99 20.60
CA PRO A 28 -20.77 -15.28 22.01
C PRO A 28 -19.30 -14.98 22.37
N LEU A 29 -19.11 -14.12 23.39
CA LEU A 29 -17.83 -13.80 23.99
C LEU A 29 -17.00 -15.08 24.22
N ALA A 30 -15.85 -15.15 23.54
CA ALA A 30 -14.79 -16.09 23.82
C ALA A 30 -14.50 -16.09 25.33
N ILE A 31 -14.32 -17.28 25.90
CA ILE A 31 -14.05 -17.51 27.33
C ILE A 31 -12.67 -16.94 27.75
N ASN A 32 -11.93 -16.31 26.83
CA ASN A 32 -10.50 -16.11 26.86
C ASN A 32 -10.11 -14.69 26.36
N LEU A 33 -10.75 -13.64 26.89
CA LEU A 33 -10.50 -12.24 26.51
C LEU A 33 -9.44 -11.57 27.41
N ALA A 34 -8.44 -10.95 26.80
CA ALA A 34 -7.51 -10.03 27.46
C ALA A 34 -7.79 -8.57 27.09
N ILE A 35 -7.70 -7.68 28.06
CA ILE A 35 -7.67 -6.23 27.85
C ILE A 35 -6.32 -5.71 28.33
N VAL A 36 -5.53 -5.18 27.40
CA VAL A 36 -4.25 -4.56 27.68
C VAL A 36 -4.47 -3.06 27.94
N THR A 37 -4.09 -2.58 29.12
CA THR A 37 -4.32 -1.19 29.56
C THR A 37 -3.05 -0.58 30.17
N ASP A 38 -3.04 0.74 30.37
CA ASP A 38 -1.90 1.43 30.98
C ASP A 38 -1.83 1.23 32.51
N GLN A 39 -2.87 0.67 33.12
CA GLN A 39 -2.90 0.41 34.55
C GLN A 39 -2.21 -0.91 34.87
N ASP A 40 -1.33 -0.85 35.87
CA ASP A 40 -0.63 -2.02 36.36
C ASP A 40 -1.61 -2.88 37.18
N THR A 41 -2.27 -3.83 36.51
CA THR A 41 -3.13 -4.80 37.18
C THR A 41 -2.25 -5.92 37.71
N SER A 42 -1.70 -5.71 38.89
CA SER A 42 -0.96 -6.72 39.63
C SER A 42 -1.87 -7.94 39.86
N SER A 43 -1.38 -9.09 39.40
CA SER A 43 -2.06 -10.39 39.29
C SER A 43 -2.98 -10.52 38.08
N GLY A 44 -2.52 -11.25 37.06
CA GLY A 44 -3.34 -11.79 35.97
C GLY A 44 -4.37 -12.83 36.43
N GLN A 45 -4.87 -12.71 37.66
CA GLN A 45 -6.04 -13.44 38.12
C GLN A 45 -7.28 -12.79 37.52
N GLN A 46 -8.17 -13.62 36.99
CA GLN A 46 -9.47 -13.19 36.54
C GLN A 46 -10.20 -12.55 37.73
N GLU A 47 -10.40 -11.23 37.67
CA GLU A 47 -11.16 -10.54 38.71
C GLU A 47 -12.58 -11.13 38.75
N LEU A 48 -13.03 -11.54 39.93
CA LEU A 48 -14.34 -12.16 40.11
C LEU A 48 -15.44 -11.25 39.53
N GLY A 49 -16.25 -11.81 38.62
CA GLY A 49 -17.32 -11.09 37.93
C GLY A 49 -16.93 -10.44 36.59
N LYS A 50 -15.65 -10.47 36.19
CA LYS A 50 -15.22 -10.04 34.84
C LYS A 50 -15.09 -11.23 33.89
N TYR A 51 -15.55 -11.04 32.65
CA TYR A 51 -15.38 -12.00 31.56
C TYR A 51 -14.05 -11.82 30.81
N TYR A 52 -13.17 -10.94 31.30
CA TYR A 52 -11.88 -10.63 30.71
C TYR A 52 -10.78 -10.56 31.78
N ARG A 53 -9.53 -10.72 31.34
CA ARG A 53 -8.33 -10.51 32.17
C ARG A 53 -7.63 -9.22 31.77
N SER A 54 -7.18 -8.47 32.75
CA SER A 54 -6.45 -7.22 32.52
C SER A 54 -4.96 -7.52 32.46
N PHE A 55 -4.27 -6.90 31.50
CA PHE A 55 -2.82 -6.97 31.37
C PHE A 55 -2.25 -5.57 31.24
N SER A 56 -1.05 -5.36 31.78
CA SER A 56 -0.31 -4.10 31.64
C SER A 56 0.64 -4.09 30.45
N SER A 57 0.77 -5.20 29.70
CA SER A 57 1.59 -5.32 28.50
C SER A 57 0.98 -6.28 27.47
N LEU A 58 1.20 -5.99 26.19
CA LEU A 58 0.85 -6.89 25.10
C LEU A 58 1.66 -8.19 25.19
N GLN A 59 2.93 -8.10 25.60
CA GLN A 59 3.80 -9.28 25.76
C GLN A 59 3.21 -10.28 26.75
N SER A 60 2.71 -9.81 27.90
CA SER A 60 2.09 -10.66 28.92
C SER A 60 0.77 -11.27 28.45
N ALA A 61 -0.06 -10.49 27.74
CA ALA A 61 -1.33 -10.99 27.19
C ALA A 61 -1.12 -12.07 26.13
N VAL A 62 -0.11 -11.90 25.25
CA VAL A 62 0.28 -12.91 24.26
C VAL A 62 0.79 -14.19 24.94
N ALA A 63 1.55 -14.05 26.03
CA ALA A 63 2.12 -15.18 26.76
C ALA A 63 1.09 -16.03 27.54
N ASP A 64 -0.07 -15.48 27.90
CA ASP A 64 -1.13 -16.24 28.59
C ASP A 64 -1.82 -17.21 27.63
N ALA A 65 -1.51 -18.50 27.73
CA ALA A 65 -2.04 -19.55 26.86
C ALA A 65 -3.58 -19.67 26.84
N SER A 66 -4.28 -19.07 27.80
CA SER A 66 -5.74 -19.06 27.90
C SER A 66 -6.40 -17.80 27.35
N VAL A 67 -5.70 -16.99 26.55
CA VAL A 67 -6.23 -15.74 25.97
C VAL A 67 -6.31 -15.85 24.45
N ASP A 68 -7.48 -15.95 23.83
CA ASP A 68 -7.59 -16.07 22.35
C ASP A 68 -7.79 -14.71 21.66
N TYR A 69 -8.29 -13.72 22.43
CA TYR A 69 -8.60 -12.39 21.93
C TYR A 69 -7.97 -11.32 22.81
N ILE A 70 -7.28 -10.35 22.20
CA ILE A 70 -6.59 -9.27 22.89
C ILE A 70 -7.13 -7.94 22.40
N LEU A 71 -7.75 -7.18 23.31
CA LEU A 71 -8.10 -5.78 23.12
C LEU A 71 -7.03 -4.89 23.71
N ILE A 72 -6.48 -3.98 22.91
CA ILE A 72 -5.49 -3.01 23.39
C ILE A 72 -6.16 -1.66 23.56
N HIS A 73 -6.19 -1.18 24.80
CA HIS A 73 -6.71 0.12 25.23
C HIS A 73 -5.64 1.03 25.86
N ARG A 74 -4.36 0.73 25.59
CA ARG A 74 -3.22 1.54 26.04
C ARG A 74 -3.09 2.83 25.27
N THR A 75 -2.57 3.86 25.91
CA THR A 75 -2.34 5.18 25.29
C THR A 75 -0.87 5.50 25.09
N LYS A 76 0.05 4.74 25.71
CA LYS A 76 1.50 4.96 25.63
C LYS A 76 2.18 3.87 24.82
N PRO A 77 3.14 4.22 23.92
CA PRO A 77 3.92 3.24 23.18
C PRO A 77 4.51 2.16 24.07
N GLU A 78 4.53 0.93 23.58
CA GLU A 78 5.06 -0.22 24.30
C GLU A 78 6.38 -0.65 23.67
N ARG A 79 7.42 -0.82 24.50
CA ARG A 79 8.71 -1.38 24.07
C ARG A 79 8.80 -2.83 24.53
N ILE A 80 8.92 -3.74 23.58
CA ILE A 80 9.01 -5.19 23.83
C ILE A 80 10.30 -5.70 23.20
N SER A 81 11.12 -6.46 23.91
CA SER A 81 12.37 -7.00 23.34
C SER A 81 12.11 -7.90 22.13
N SER A 82 11.16 -8.84 22.25
CA SER A 82 10.68 -9.65 21.14
C SER A 82 9.23 -10.05 21.36
N LEU A 83 8.45 -10.05 20.27
CA LEU A 83 7.06 -10.50 20.27
C LEU A 83 6.97 -11.84 19.54
N SER A 84 6.74 -12.92 20.27
CA SER A 84 6.57 -14.26 19.72
C SER A 84 5.14 -14.75 19.93
N ILE A 85 4.46 -15.12 18.85
CA ILE A 85 3.09 -15.64 18.86
C ILE A 85 3.10 -17.05 18.27
N SER A 86 2.83 -18.05 19.10
CA SER A 86 2.85 -19.48 18.72
C SER A 86 1.48 -20.15 18.77
N ARG A 87 0.42 -19.38 18.97
CA ARG A 87 -0.97 -19.84 19.06
C ARG A 87 -1.89 -18.87 18.32
N ASP A 88 -3.05 -19.37 17.91
CA ASP A 88 -3.99 -18.57 17.14
C ASP A 88 -4.50 -17.41 18.00
N LEU A 89 -4.44 -16.19 17.46
CA LEU A 89 -4.77 -14.97 18.20
C LEU A 89 -5.47 -13.94 17.34
N ILE A 90 -6.40 -13.22 17.95
CA ILE A 90 -6.95 -11.99 17.39
C ILE A 90 -6.53 -10.82 18.27
N ILE A 91 -5.85 -9.84 17.68
CA ILE A 91 -5.36 -8.63 18.34
C ILE A 91 -6.08 -7.44 17.72
N SER A 92 -6.80 -6.67 18.53
CA SER A 92 -7.48 -5.45 18.10
C SER A 92 -7.03 -4.28 18.95
N CYS A 93 -6.42 -3.29 18.31
CA CYS A 93 -6.01 -2.05 18.95
C CYS A 93 -7.06 -0.97 18.69
N MET A 94 -7.56 -0.38 19.78
CA MET A 94 -8.58 0.67 19.76
C MET A 94 -7.97 2.08 19.87
N SER A 95 -6.66 2.15 20.06
CA SER A 95 -5.90 3.38 20.26
C SER A 95 -4.80 3.49 19.20
N ASP A 96 -4.21 4.67 19.09
CA ASP A 96 -3.06 4.89 18.21
C ASP A 96 -1.75 4.40 18.85
N LEU A 97 -1.73 3.13 19.29
CA LEU A 97 -0.58 2.55 19.98
C LEU A 97 0.49 2.10 18.99
N GLU A 98 1.73 2.51 19.25
CA GLU A 98 2.93 1.94 18.63
C GLU A 98 3.59 0.89 19.54
N VAL A 99 3.79 -0.30 19.00
CA VAL A 99 4.61 -1.36 19.58
C VAL A 99 5.98 -1.34 18.92
N ILE A 100 7.01 -1.03 19.70
CA ILE A 100 8.40 -0.97 19.26
C ILE A 100 9.09 -2.25 19.73
N THR A 101 9.61 -3.05 18.80
CA THR A 101 10.23 -4.33 19.15
C THR A 101 11.38 -4.72 18.23
N ASP A 102 12.43 -5.38 18.74
CA ASP A 102 13.56 -5.75 17.89
C ASP A 102 13.15 -6.79 16.85
N SER A 103 12.24 -7.70 17.21
CA SER A 103 11.72 -8.72 16.31
C SER A 103 10.30 -9.17 16.63
N VAL A 104 9.55 -9.50 15.57
CA VAL A 104 8.25 -10.17 15.64
C VAL A 104 8.37 -11.55 14.98
N ASN A 105 7.90 -12.59 15.66
CA ASN A 105 7.85 -13.97 15.14
C ASN A 105 6.47 -14.58 15.35
N ILE A 106 5.72 -14.76 14.27
CA ILE A 106 4.38 -15.36 14.29
C ILE A 106 4.48 -16.77 13.70
N GLN A 107 4.07 -17.79 14.47
CA GLN A 107 4.11 -19.21 14.10
C GLN A 107 2.71 -19.84 13.99
N ALA A 108 1.66 -19.09 14.31
CA ALA A 108 0.26 -19.51 14.29
C ALA A 108 -0.61 -18.50 13.53
N SER A 109 -1.90 -18.79 13.35
CA SER A 109 -2.81 -17.92 12.59
C SER A 109 -3.16 -16.68 13.41
N VAL A 110 -2.81 -15.50 12.92
CA VAL A 110 -3.00 -14.25 13.67
C VAL A 110 -3.74 -13.22 12.84
N SER A 111 -4.76 -12.59 13.44
CA SER A 111 -5.42 -11.41 12.89
C SER A 111 -5.11 -10.19 13.75
N VAL A 112 -4.57 -9.13 13.14
CA VAL A 112 -4.22 -7.87 13.80
C VAL A 112 -5.02 -6.73 13.18
N ARG A 113 -5.63 -5.91 14.01
CA ARG A 113 -6.37 -4.72 13.57
C ARG A 113 -5.93 -3.45 14.29
N GLY A 114 -5.72 -2.37 13.53
CA GLY A 114 -5.52 -1.02 14.07
C GLY A 114 -4.19 -0.80 14.80
N LEU A 115 -3.24 -1.73 14.70
CA LEU A 115 -1.99 -1.67 15.46
C LEU A 115 -0.85 -1.05 14.64
N LYS A 116 -0.04 -0.21 15.27
CA LYS A 116 1.24 0.25 14.71
C LYS A 116 2.38 -0.60 15.28
N ILE A 117 3.19 -1.19 14.40
CA ILE A 117 4.33 -2.04 14.76
C ILE A 117 5.58 -1.44 14.11
N SER A 118 6.58 -1.13 14.93
CA SER A 118 7.91 -0.73 14.49
C SER A 118 8.91 -1.80 14.92
N THR A 119 9.50 -2.50 13.96
CA THR A 119 10.39 -3.63 14.26
C THR A 119 11.59 -3.76 13.34
N GLY A 120 12.70 -4.31 13.84
CA GLY A 120 13.82 -4.65 12.97
C GLY A 120 13.43 -5.73 11.96
N THR A 121 12.95 -6.87 12.45
CA THR A 121 12.54 -8.01 11.61
C THR A 121 11.14 -8.49 11.95
N PHE A 122 10.29 -8.59 10.94
CA PHE A 122 8.97 -9.20 11.04
C PHE A 122 8.97 -10.55 10.33
N THR A 123 8.84 -11.65 11.06
CA THR A 123 8.72 -13.00 10.48
C THR A 123 7.36 -13.59 10.78
N CYS A 124 6.66 -14.05 9.76
CA CYS A 124 5.44 -14.84 9.92
C CYS A 124 5.59 -16.17 9.18
N ARG A 125 5.28 -17.26 9.89
CA ARG A 125 5.39 -18.65 9.42
C ARG A 125 4.02 -19.28 9.09
N ASN A 126 2.92 -18.54 9.30
CA ASN A 126 1.55 -19.03 9.22
C ASN A 126 0.60 -17.96 8.66
N ASN A 127 -0.72 -18.17 8.70
CA ASN A 127 -1.70 -17.18 8.23
C ASN A 127 -1.57 -15.88 9.02
N LEU A 128 -1.62 -14.75 8.32
CA LEU A 128 -1.64 -13.43 8.93
C LEU A 128 -2.64 -12.56 8.21
N GLU A 129 -3.51 -11.93 8.98
CA GLU A 129 -4.39 -10.87 8.51
C GLU A 129 -4.02 -9.57 9.23
N MET A 130 -3.69 -8.52 8.47
CA MET A 130 -3.48 -7.17 9.02
C MET A 130 -4.45 -6.20 8.37
N ILE A 131 -5.31 -5.58 9.20
CA ILE A 131 -6.34 -4.65 8.75
C ILE A 131 -6.15 -3.30 9.45
N ASP A 132 -6.14 -2.21 8.70
CA ASP A 132 -6.00 -0.86 9.26
C ASP A 132 -4.70 -0.70 10.09
N CYS A 133 -3.64 -1.45 9.77
CA CYS A 133 -2.39 -1.49 10.53
C CYS A 133 -1.30 -0.61 9.93
N SER A 134 -0.28 -0.26 10.73
CA SER A 134 0.97 0.33 10.24
C SER A 134 2.13 -0.58 10.60
N LEU A 135 2.91 -1.01 9.61
CA LEU A 135 4.12 -1.80 9.82
C LEU A 135 5.34 -1.04 9.31
N ASN A 136 6.25 -0.69 10.21
CA ASN A 136 7.56 -0.18 9.85
C ASN A 136 8.60 -1.25 10.19
N CYS A 137 9.26 -1.82 9.19
CA CYS A 137 10.28 -2.82 9.44
C CYS A 137 11.47 -2.78 8.50
N SER A 138 12.63 -3.26 8.97
CA SER A 138 13.78 -3.41 8.09
C SER A 138 13.61 -4.60 7.15
N SER A 139 13.24 -5.77 7.68
CA SER A 139 13.02 -6.99 6.89
C SER A 139 11.68 -7.63 7.23
N LEU A 140 10.88 -7.90 6.19
CA LEU A 140 9.64 -8.65 6.26
C LEU A 140 9.84 -10.03 5.65
N ARG A 141 9.62 -11.08 6.42
CA ARG A 141 9.78 -12.48 6.02
C ARG A 141 8.46 -13.22 6.19
N LEU A 142 7.81 -13.51 5.08
CA LEU A 142 6.55 -14.23 5.02
C LEU A 142 6.84 -15.63 4.47
N ILE A 143 6.86 -16.60 5.38
CA ILE A 143 7.21 -17.99 5.10
C ILE A 143 5.92 -18.78 5.33
N ALA A 144 5.39 -19.46 4.33
CA ALA A 144 4.24 -20.31 4.57
C ALA A 144 4.27 -21.55 3.72
N ILE A 145 3.70 -22.63 4.25
CA ILE A 145 3.49 -23.88 3.52
C ILE A 145 2.15 -24.45 4.01
N PRO A 146 1.02 -24.34 3.28
CA PRO A 146 0.57 -23.34 2.31
C PRO A 146 -0.41 -22.34 2.99
N ASN A 147 0.07 -21.19 3.43
CA ASN A 147 -0.73 -20.20 4.17
C ASN A 147 -0.95 -18.91 3.36
N GLU A 148 -1.99 -18.19 3.72
CA GLU A 148 -2.40 -16.93 3.11
C GLU A 148 -2.05 -15.74 4.02
N PHE A 149 -1.44 -14.72 3.42
CA PHE A 149 -1.18 -13.44 4.05
C PHE A 149 -2.14 -12.42 3.46
N ILE A 150 -2.90 -11.72 4.32
CA ILE A 150 -3.87 -10.71 3.91
C ILE A 150 -3.48 -9.38 4.54
N LEU A 151 -3.31 -8.36 3.71
CA LEU A 151 -3.10 -6.98 4.15
C LEU A 151 -4.21 -6.11 3.56
N MET A 152 -4.91 -5.38 4.42
CA MET A 152 -6.01 -4.52 4.00
C MET A 152 -5.89 -3.14 4.64
N ARG A 153 -6.05 -2.08 3.84
CA ARG A 153 -6.06 -0.67 4.29
C ARG A 153 -4.88 -0.32 5.21
N SER A 154 -3.74 -0.97 4.98
CA SER A 154 -2.57 -0.91 5.85
C SER A 154 -1.43 -0.10 5.22
N HIS A 155 -0.63 0.56 6.04
CA HIS A 155 0.57 1.27 5.62
C HIS A 155 1.81 0.48 6.00
N MET A 156 2.70 0.23 5.06
CA MET A 156 3.94 -0.51 5.30
C MET A 156 5.16 0.25 4.80
N THR A 157 6.18 0.36 5.63
CA THR A 157 7.51 0.83 5.24
C THR A 157 8.49 -0.32 5.44
N VAL A 158 9.12 -0.79 4.37
CA VAL A 158 10.11 -1.86 4.42
C VAL A 158 11.44 -1.38 3.85
N THR A 159 12.48 -1.34 4.69
CA THR A 159 13.72 -0.67 4.30
C THR A 159 14.76 -1.55 3.61
N SER A 160 14.70 -2.87 3.77
CA SER A 160 15.72 -3.80 3.26
C SER A 160 15.18 -4.93 2.37
N SER A 161 14.21 -5.72 2.82
CA SER A 161 13.74 -6.88 2.05
C SER A 161 12.33 -7.33 2.43
N ILE A 162 11.56 -7.77 1.42
CA ILE A 162 10.37 -8.60 1.58
C ILE A 162 10.67 -9.97 0.97
N SER A 163 10.84 -10.98 1.81
CA SER A 163 11.02 -12.36 1.36
C SER A 163 9.71 -13.11 1.52
N LEU A 164 9.18 -13.63 0.41
CA LEU A 164 8.05 -14.53 0.36
C LEU A 164 8.56 -15.92 -0.07
N ASN A 165 8.08 -17.00 0.54
CA ASN A 165 8.49 -18.36 0.15
C ASN A 165 7.27 -19.28 0.16
N GLN A 166 6.91 -19.85 -0.99
CA GLN A 166 5.79 -20.81 -1.15
C GLN A 166 4.43 -20.31 -0.60
N SER A 167 4.18 -19.00 -0.70
CA SER A 167 3.08 -18.31 -0.02
C SER A 167 2.16 -17.54 -0.97
N SER A 168 0.92 -17.31 -0.54
CA SER A 168 -0.01 -16.37 -1.18
C SER A 168 -0.09 -15.07 -0.37
N LEU A 169 0.07 -13.93 -1.04
CA LEU A 169 -0.13 -12.61 -0.45
C LEU A 169 -1.27 -11.89 -1.17
N ARG A 170 -2.30 -11.49 -0.42
CA ARG A 170 -3.39 -10.62 -0.85
C ARG A 170 -3.24 -9.24 -0.23
N MET A 171 -3.25 -8.21 -1.06
CA MET A 171 -3.14 -6.81 -0.63
C MET A 171 -4.26 -5.97 -1.22
N HIS A 172 -4.94 -5.21 -0.38
CA HIS A 172 -6.07 -4.36 -0.79
C HIS A 172 -6.00 -2.98 -0.13
N ASP A 173 -6.07 -1.92 -0.93
CA ASP A 173 -6.09 -0.52 -0.46
C ASP A 173 -4.90 -0.16 0.47
N CYS A 174 -3.76 -0.83 0.30
CA CYS A 174 -2.55 -0.64 1.07
C CYS A 174 -1.67 0.47 0.49
N LYS A 175 -0.84 1.07 1.36
CA LYS A 175 0.24 1.97 0.95
C LYS A 175 1.58 1.35 1.36
N LEU A 176 2.49 1.16 0.42
CA LEU A 176 3.78 0.50 0.65
C LEU A 176 4.93 1.42 0.24
N SER A 177 5.88 1.67 1.14
CA SER A 177 7.13 2.37 0.85
C SER A 177 8.29 1.40 0.98
N LEU A 178 9.04 1.18 -0.11
CA LEU A 178 9.97 0.07 -0.24
C LEU A 178 11.34 0.60 -0.71
N SER A 179 12.36 0.43 0.12
CA SER A 179 13.76 0.81 -0.19
C SER A 179 14.72 -0.37 -0.29
N GLY A 180 14.21 -1.61 -0.32
CA GLY A 180 14.95 -2.79 -0.78
C GLY A 180 14.01 -3.95 -1.07
N ILE A 181 13.97 -4.51 -2.31
CA ILE A 181 13.20 -5.74 -2.54
C ILE A 181 13.70 -6.62 -3.70
N SER A 182 13.73 -7.93 -3.44
CA SER A 182 13.44 -9.00 -4.39
C SER A 182 12.12 -9.65 -3.96
N LEU A 183 11.03 -9.39 -4.67
CA LEU A 183 9.74 -10.01 -4.37
C LEU A 183 9.79 -11.35 -5.06
N ASN A 184 10.04 -12.43 -4.31
CA ASN A 184 9.94 -13.79 -4.84
C ASN A 184 8.62 -14.38 -4.35
N THR A 185 7.53 -14.17 -5.09
CA THR A 185 6.18 -14.57 -4.64
C THR A 185 5.68 -15.78 -5.40
N SER A 186 4.99 -16.67 -4.70
CA SER A 186 4.32 -17.81 -5.34
C SER A 186 2.95 -17.41 -5.90
N GLN A 187 2.20 -16.60 -5.16
CA GLN A 187 0.94 -15.98 -5.61
C GLN A 187 0.81 -14.58 -5.02
N LEU A 188 0.52 -13.58 -5.85
CA LEU A 188 0.28 -12.20 -5.42
C LEU A 188 -1.03 -11.68 -6.01
N THR A 189 -1.99 -11.34 -5.15
CA THR A 189 -3.21 -10.62 -5.54
C THR A 189 -3.15 -9.22 -4.94
N SER A 190 -3.20 -8.21 -5.79
CA SER A 190 -3.04 -6.82 -5.41
C SER A 190 -4.15 -5.98 -6.04
N SER A 191 -4.79 -5.11 -5.25
CA SER A 191 -5.84 -4.22 -5.74
C SER A 191 -5.81 -2.86 -5.03
N ASN A 192 -5.89 -1.78 -5.81
CA ASN A 192 -5.94 -0.39 -5.36
C ASN A 192 -4.80 0.01 -4.40
N ASN A 193 -3.65 -0.67 -4.49
CA ASN A 193 -2.50 -0.40 -3.64
C ASN A 193 -1.65 0.73 -4.24
N VAL A 194 -0.98 1.49 -3.37
CA VAL A 194 -0.02 2.52 -3.75
C VAL A 194 1.36 2.12 -3.27
N TYR A 195 2.29 1.93 -4.19
CA TYR A 195 3.68 1.57 -3.94
C TYR A 195 4.56 2.80 -4.17
N THR A 196 5.53 3.05 -3.30
CA THR A 196 6.57 4.05 -3.45
C THR A 196 7.91 3.33 -3.39
N LEU A 197 8.67 3.39 -4.48
CA LEU A 197 9.89 2.62 -4.67
C LEU A 197 11.08 3.58 -4.80
N ASP A 198 12.13 3.36 -4.01
CA ASP A 198 13.32 4.25 -3.97
C ASP A 198 14.64 3.52 -4.21
N ILE A 199 14.63 2.46 -5.03
CA ILE A 199 15.77 1.58 -5.24
C ILE A 199 16.18 1.62 -6.72
N PRO A 200 17.48 1.66 -7.05
CA PRO A 200 17.93 1.70 -8.45
C PRO A 200 17.35 0.60 -9.33
N ASN A 201 17.35 -0.64 -8.87
CA ASN A 201 16.85 -1.77 -9.65
C ASN A 201 15.73 -2.45 -8.87
N VAL A 202 14.50 -2.33 -9.38
CA VAL A 202 13.33 -3.00 -8.82
C VAL A 202 12.97 -4.16 -9.74
N THR A 203 12.98 -5.38 -9.19
CA THR A 203 12.47 -6.57 -9.88
C THR A 203 11.35 -7.17 -9.06
N MET A 204 10.14 -7.17 -9.62
CA MET A 204 9.03 -7.96 -9.10
C MET A 204 9.01 -9.31 -9.80
N ILE A 205 9.22 -10.40 -9.05
CA ILE A 205 9.14 -11.76 -9.58
C ILE A 205 7.87 -12.42 -9.03
N SER A 206 6.97 -12.73 -9.95
CA SER A 206 5.82 -13.60 -9.68
C SER A 206 6.12 -14.97 -10.26
N SER A 207 6.37 -15.96 -9.42
CA SER A 207 6.57 -17.34 -9.83
C SER A 207 5.45 -18.26 -9.34
N SER A 208 4.45 -18.52 -10.19
CA SER A 208 3.39 -19.46 -9.79
C SER A 208 3.96 -20.88 -9.73
N ILE A 209 3.83 -21.53 -8.58
CA ILE A 209 4.24 -22.93 -8.43
C ILE A 209 3.14 -23.88 -8.96
N ASN A 210 1.86 -23.45 -9.05
CA ASN A 210 0.71 -24.32 -9.32
C ASN A 210 -0.42 -23.67 -10.19
N GLU A 211 -0.11 -23.07 -11.34
CA GLU A 211 -1.11 -22.50 -12.31
C GLU A 211 -2.03 -21.35 -11.81
N SER A 212 -1.93 -21.00 -10.53
CA SER A 212 -2.64 -19.89 -9.90
C SER A 212 -2.07 -18.53 -10.29
N THR A 213 -2.93 -17.64 -10.78
CA THR A 213 -2.56 -16.37 -11.39
C THR A 213 -2.29 -15.27 -10.36
N SER A 214 -1.11 -14.63 -10.40
CA SER A 214 -0.93 -13.33 -9.76
C SER A 214 -1.73 -12.27 -10.52
N SER A 215 -2.41 -11.38 -9.81
CA SER A 215 -3.28 -10.36 -10.39
C SER A 215 -3.07 -9.00 -9.74
N PHE A 216 -3.11 -7.95 -10.56
CA PHE A 216 -3.00 -6.56 -10.12
C PHE A 216 -4.20 -5.75 -10.66
N SER A 217 -4.87 -4.98 -9.82
CA SER A 217 -6.07 -4.22 -10.24
C SER A 217 -6.07 -2.82 -9.64
N GLY A 218 -5.76 -1.81 -10.47
CA GLY A 218 -5.81 -0.41 -10.02
C GLY A 218 -4.64 0.01 -9.14
N ASP A 219 -3.55 -0.76 -9.17
CA ASP A 219 -2.35 -0.47 -8.39
C ASP A 219 -1.51 0.65 -9.03
N ILE A 220 -0.88 1.45 -8.18
CA ILE A 220 -0.06 2.60 -8.57
C ILE A 220 1.35 2.43 -8.00
N PHE A 221 2.37 2.51 -8.85
CA PHE A 221 3.79 2.44 -8.49
C PHE A 221 4.44 3.79 -8.73
N ASN A 222 4.74 4.53 -7.67
CA ASN A 222 5.54 5.75 -7.70
C ASN A 222 7.01 5.35 -7.62
N LEU A 223 7.75 5.55 -8.71
CA LEU A 223 9.20 5.31 -8.73
C LEU A 223 9.91 6.63 -8.45
N SER A 224 10.81 6.66 -7.47
CA SER A 224 11.62 7.83 -7.17
C SER A 224 12.62 8.13 -8.28
N GLU A 225 13.34 9.24 -8.17
CA GLU A 225 14.40 9.61 -9.12
C GLU A 225 15.57 8.60 -9.14
N ASN A 226 15.77 7.88 -8.04
CA ASN A 226 16.85 6.90 -7.90
C ASN A 226 16.61 5.63 -8.70
N VAL A 227 15.36 5.33 -9.09
CA VAL A 227 15.01 4.10 -9.80
C VAL A 227 15.48 4.17 -11.25
N THR A 228 16.48 3.37 -11.60
CA THR A 228 17.03 3.27 -12.97
C THR A 228 16.35 2.19 -13.80
N GLN A 229 15.82 1.14 -13.15
CA GLN A 229 15.14 0.03 -13.82
C GLN A 229 13.97 -0.49 -12.96
N PHE A 230 12.82 -0.69 -13.61
CA PHE A 230 11.65 -1.36 -13.04
C PHE A 230 11.27 -2.54 -13.94
N GLN A 231 11.31 -3.74 -13.38
CA GLN A 231 11.02 -4.97 -14.11
C GLN A 231 9.91 -5.78 -13.43
N VAL A 232 8.97 -6.29 -14.24
CA VAL A 232 7.96 -7.26 -13.81
C VAL A 232 8.16 -8.55 -14.58
N ASN A 233 8.57 -9.60 -13.87
CA ASN A 233 8.75 -10.95 -14.41
C ASN A 233 7.63 -11.85 -13.90
N ALA A 234 6.75 -12.28 -14.80
CA ALA A 234 5.83 -13.39 -14.57
C ALA A 234 6.47 -14.65 -15.17
N SER A 235 6.78 -15.67 -14.34
CA SER A 235 7.40 -16.91 -14.84
C SER A 235 6.37 -17.93 -15.33
N LEU A 236 5.34 -17.49 -16.06
CA LEU A 236 4.30 -18.35 -16.61
C LEU A 236 4.38 -18.41 -18.15
N PRO A 237 4.32 -19.62 -18.75
CA PRO A 237 4.36 -19.80 -20.20
C PRO A 237 3.00 -19.64 -20.91
N SER A 238 1.94 -19.18 -20.24
CA SER A 238 0.61 -19.01 -20.85
C SER A 238 0.14 -17.56 -20.87
N SER A 239 -0.18 -17.09 -22.09
CA SER A 239 -0.62 -15.73 -22.42
C SER A 239 -1.93 -15.29 -21.73
N GLU A 240 -2.69 -16.21 -21.13
CA GLU A 240 -3.99 -15.91 -20.51
C GLU A 240 -3.88 -15.27 -19.12
N VAL A 241 -2.76 -15.48 -18.42
CA VAL A 241 -2.57 -15.06 -17.03
C VAL A 241 -2.14 -13.59 -16.90
N CYS A 242 -1.37 -13.08 -17.86
CA CYS A 242 -0.91 -11.69 -17.87
C CYS A 242 -1.97 -10.67 -18.33
N ASN A 243 -3.05 -11.13 -18.97
CA ASN A 243 -4.05 -10.26 -19.60
C ASN A 243 -5.00 -9.54 -18.62
N ARG A 244 -5.00 -9.89 -17.32
CA ARG A 244 -5.94 -9.31 -16.32
C ARG A 244 -5.32 -8.28 -15.39
N SER A 245 -4.01 -8.07 -15.46
CA SER A 245 -3.30 -7.20 -14.54
C SER A 245 -3.18 -5.77 -15.09
N ARG A 246 -3.74 -4.79 -14.36
CA ARG A 246 -3.65 -3.35 -14.68
C ARG A 246 -2.73 -2.67 -13.67
N LEU A 247 -1.52 -2.35 -14.13
CA LEU A 247 -0.49 -1.65 -13.36
C LEU A 247 -0.35 -0.22 -13.86
N THR A 248 -0.34 0.75 -12.94
CA THR A 248 0.03 2.14 -13.24
C THR A 248 1.43 2.39 -12.70
N VAL A 249 2.37 2.75 -13.56
CA VAL A 249 3.75 3.07 -13.16
C VAL A 249 4.02 4.55 -13.42
N LEU A 250 4.44 5.26 -12.37
CA LEU A 250 4.68 6.70 -12.34
C LEU A 250 6.17 6.94 -12.02
N PRO A 251 7.05 6.93 -13.03
CA PRO A 251 8.46 7.20 -12.82
C PRO A 251 8.72 8.70 -12.62
N SER A 252 9.49 9.05 -11.59
CA SER A 252 10.02 10.40 -11.40
C SER A 252 11.25 10.66 -12.27
N ASN A 253 12.10 9.64 -12.45
CA ASN A 253 13.22 9.70 -13.40
C ASN A 253 12.73 9.33 -14.82
N PRO A 254 12.83 10.24 -15.80
CA PRO A 254 12.35 9.98 -17.15
C PRO A 254 13.18 8.92 -17.90
N SER A 255 14.40 8.64 -17.44
CA SER A 255 15.29 7.63 -18.00
C SER A 255 15.10 6.25 -17.36
N THR A 256 14.16 6.09 -16.42
CA THR A 256 13.87 4.78 -15.82
C THR A 256 13.45 3.80 -16.90
N ARG A 257 14.21 2.72 -17.04
CA ARG A 257 13.87 1.63 -17.96
C ARG A 257 12.76 0.78 -17.37
N ILE A 258 11.67 0.61 -18.11
CA ILE A 258 10.54 -0.25 -17.72
C ILE A 258 10.59 -1.51 -18.58
N ASP A 259 11.04 -2.62 -18.00
CA ASP A 259 11.12 -3.92 -18.66
C ASP A 259 9.93 -4.80 -18.25
N SER A 260 9.05 -5.13 -19.20
CA SER A 260 7.94 -6.05 -18.97
C SER A 260 8.08 -7.27 -19.86
N ILE A 261 8.05 -8.49 -19.30
CA ILE A 261 7.76 -9.69 -20.08
C ILE A 261 6.24 -9.74 -20.26
N VAL A 262 5.71 -8.96 -21.20
CA VAL A 262 4.36 -9.16 -21.74
C VAL A 262 4.56 -9.60 -23.16
N ASP A 263 4.35 -10.89 -23.41
CA ASP A 263 4.34 -11.41 -24.77
C ASP A 263 3.22 -10.73 -25.57
N SER A 264 3.58 -10.37 -26.80
CA SER A 264 2.81 -9.80 -27.91
C SER A 264 1.27 -9.69 -27.78
N PRO A 265 0.67 -8.54 -28.14
CA PRO A 265 -0.77 -8.31 -28.08
C PRO A 265 -1.51 -9.17 -29.12
N SER A 266 -2.19 -10.22 -28.66
CA SER A 266 -3.40 -10.66 -29.36
C SER A 266 -4.51 -9.65 -29.05
N SER A 267 -4.77 -8.77 -30.02
CA SER A 267 -5.92 -7.89 -30.19
C SER A 267 -6.99 -7.93 -29.08
N SER A 268 -6.86 -7.06 -28.07
CA SER A 268 -7.96 -6.33 -27.39
C SER A 268 -7.68 -5.89 -25.95
N GLN A 269 -6.61 -6.36 -25.29
CA GLN A 269 -6.27 -5.91 -23.93
C GLN A 269 -4.79 -5.56 -23.82
N GLY A 270 -4.46 -4.33 -24.20
CA GLY A 270 -3.15 -3.77 -23.98
C GLY A 270 -2.96 -3.36 -22.51
N VAL A 271 -1.72 -3.45 -22.04
CA VAL A 271 -1.21 -2.63 -20.94
C VAL A 271 -1.74 -1.22 -21.15
N ARG A 272 -2.70 -0.78 -20.32
CA ARG A 272 -3.14 0.61 -20.38
C ARG A 272 -1.98 1.44 -19.85
N ARG A 273 -1.29 2.11 -20.78
CA ARG A 273 -0.54 3.32 -20.47
C ARG A 273 -1.45 4.24 -19.62
N PRO A 274 -0.90 4.87 -18.58
CA PRO A 274 -1.60 5.36 -17.40
C PRO A 274 -2.94 6.03 -17.67
N ALA A 275 -3.91 5.79 -16.80
CA ALA A 275 -5.02 6.71 -16.63
C ALA A 275 -4.46 8.04 -16.14
N TRP A 276 -4.38 9.02 -17.05
CA TRP A 276 -3.81 10.36 -16.91
C TRP A 276 -4.22 11.16 -15.68
N TYR A 277 -5.30 10.76 -14.99
CA TYR A 277 -5.85 11.39 -13.81
C TYR A 277 -4.96 11.29 -12.55
N GLY A 278 -3.88 10.49 -12.58
CA GLY A 278 -2.95 10.34 -11.45
C GLY A 278 -1.71 11.25 -11.47
N TYR A 279 -1.44 11.94 -12.58
CA TYR A 279 -0.27 12.81 -12.67
C TYR A 279 -0.54 14.21 -12.08
N PRO A 280 0.46 14.85 -11.46
CA PRO A 280 0.35 16.25 -11.06
C PRO A 280 -0.06 17.12 -12.25
N SER A 281 -1.20 17.81 -12.10
CA SER A 281 -1.67 18.76 -13.11
C SER A 281 -1.04 20.12 -12.87
N VAL A 282 -0.48 20.74 -13.91
CA VAL A 282 0.04 22.11 -13.86
C VAL A 282 -0.94 23.04 -14.55
N LYS A 283 -1.34 24.11 -13.87
CA LYS A 283 -2.13 25.18 -14.49
C LYS A 283 -1.18 26.13 -15.23
N VAL A 284 -1.46 26.35 -16.51
CA VAL A 284 -0.69 27.21 -17.40
C VAL A 284 -1.58 28.39 -17.81
N THR A 285 -1.32 29.56 -17.22
CA THR A 285 -2.07 30.80 -17.50
C THR A 285 -1.24 31.85 -18.25
N SER A 286 0.06 31.62 -18.40
CA SER A 286 1.02 32.45 -19.12
C SER A 286 2.13 31.57 -19.70
N SER A 287 2.93 32.11 -20.63
CA SER A 287 4.02 31.36 -21.25
C SER A 287 5.00 30.80 -20.22
N MET A 288 5.37 29.52 -20.37
CA MET A 288 6.26 28.83 -19.42
C MET A 288 7.00 27.66 -20.05
N ILE A 289 8.12 27.28 -19.44
CA ILE A 289 8.78 26.00 -19.69
C ILE A 289 8.06 24.94 -18.87
N LEU A 290 7.62 23.86 -19.52
CA LEU A 290 6.86 22.80 -18.88
C LEU A 290 7.81 21.96 -17.99
N PRO A 291 7.48 21.73 -16.72
CA PRO A 291 8.33 20.95 -15.82
C PRO A 291 8.37 19.46 -16.22
N ASP A 292 9.52 18.84 -15.98
CA ASP A 292 9.79 17.47 -16.45
C ASP A 292 9.03 16.37 -15.74
N ASN A 293 8.53 16.65 -14.54
CA ASN A 293 7.73 15.75 -13.72
C ASN A 293 6.22 15.87 -13.95
N ALA A 294 5.75 16.87 -14.70
CA ALA A 294 4.33 17.02 -15.02
C ALA A 294 3.96 16.30 -16.33
N ARG A 295 2.71 15.84 -16.37
CA ARG A 295 2.16 15.09 -17.51
C ARG A 295 0.76 15.57 -17.92
N VAL A 296 0.09 16.38 -17.07
CA VAL A 296 -1.20 17.00 -17.38
C VAL A 296 -1.07 18.51 -17.26
N PHE A 297 -1.48 19.23 -18.30
CA PHE A 297 -1.41 20.69 -18.37
C PHE A 297 -2.79 21.27 -18.62
N ILE A 298 -3.26 22.09 -17.69
CA ILE A 298 -4.54 22.80 -17.80
C ILE A 298 -4.23 24.21 -18.30
N VAL A 299 -4.51 24.46 -19.57
CA VAL A 299 -4.07 25.68 -20.27
C VAL A 299 -5.25 26.64 -20.42
N SER A 300 -5.07 27.88 -19.95
CA SER A 300 -6.05 28.95 -20.12
C SER A 300 -5.41 30.28 -20.49
N GLY A 301 -6.20 31.13 -21.15
CA GLY A 301 -5.75 32.41 -21.71
C GLY A 301 -5.38 32.34 -23.19
N SER A 302 -4.95 33.48 -23.73
CA SER A 302 -4.52 33.66 -25.13
C SER A 302 -3.05 34.05 -25.17
N GLY A 303 -2.34 33.78 -26.27
CA GLY A 303 -0.91 34.09 -26.42
C GLY A 303 0.02 33.23 -25.57
N VAL A 304 -0.47 32.11 -25.02
CA VAL A 304 0.32 31.21 -24.16
C VAL A 304 1.29 30.39 -25.00
N ILE A 305 2.58 30.51 -24.70
CA ILE A 305 3.65 29.73 -25.31
C ILE A 305 4.19 28.75 -24.27
N MET A 306 3.99 27.46 -24.52
CA MET A 306 4.52 26.39 -23.67
C MET A 306 5.76 25.80 -24.32
N THR A 307 6.87 25.71 -23.59
CA THR A 307 8.11 25.14 -24.13
C THR A 307 8.41 23.81 -23.45
N ILE A 308 8.64 22.77 -24.25
CA ILE A 308 9.19 21.49 -23.78
C ILE A 308 10.71 21.57 -24.02
N PRO A 309 11.55 21.62 -22.96
CA PRO A 309 12.99 21.82 -23.10
C PRO A 309 13.66 20.61 -23.76
N ASP A 310 13.25 19.40 -23.37
CA ASP A 310 13.79 18.14 -23.89
C ASP A 310 12.70 17.19 -24.40
N LEU A 311 12.91 16.66 -25.61
CA LEU A 311 12.05 15.63 -26.21
C LEU A 311 12.52 14.25 -25.76
N ILE A 312 11.95 13.79 -24.65
CA ILE A 312 12.20 12.46 -24.10
C ILE A 312 11.32 11.45 -24.83
N GLU A 313 11.93 10.50 -25.51
CA GLU A 313 11.24 9.47 -26.31
C GLU A 313 10.19 8.70 -25.48
N GLY A 314 8.99 8.52 -26.04
CA GLY A 314 7.88 7.84 -25.37
C GLY A 314 7.18 8.66 -24.27
N ARG A 315 7.64 9.89 -23.99
CA ARG A 315 6.98 10.79 -23.03
C ARG A 315 5.66 11.29 -23.61
N GLU A 316 4.56 10.82 -23.03
CA GLU A 316 3.21 11.25 -23.35
C GLU A 316 2.81 12.44 -22.45
N LEU A 317 2.13 13.46 -23.00
CA LEU A 317 1.63 14.65 -22.29
C LEU A 317 0.16 14.88 -22.66
N LEU A 318 -0.66 15.23 -21.67
CA LEU A 318 -2.07 15.59 -21.85
C LEU A 318 -2.25 17.10 -21.67
N PHE A 319 -2.90 17.74 -22.65
CA PHE A 319 -3.27 19.14 -22.59
C PHE A 319 -4.78 19.27 -22.52
N ILE A 320 -5.27 19.98 -21.51
CA ILE A 320 -6.67 20.37 -21.33
C ILE A 320 -6.74 21.87 -21.53
N CYS A 321 -7.09 22.28 -22.75
CA CYS A 321 -7.09 23.66 -23.18
C CYS A 321 -8.50 24.24 -23.14
N SER A 322 -8.69 25.36 -22.44
CA SER A 322 -9.90 26.18 -22.57
C SER A 322 -9.94 26.93 -23.91
N SER A 323 -10.95 27.74 -24.21
CA SER A 323 -10.91 28.58 -25.42
C SER A 323 -9.89 29.72 -25.29
N GLY A 324 -9.15 30.02 -26.35
CA GLY A 324 -8.15 31.09 -26.38
C GLY A 324 -7.35 31.11 -27.68
N THR A 325 -6.82 32.26 -28.08
CA THR A 325 -6.14 32.43 -29.39
C THR A 325 -4.62 32.46 -29.26
N GLY A 326 -3.90 32.14 -30.35
CA GLY A 326 -2.44 32.34 -30.44
C GLY A 326 -1.60 31.51 -29.47
N ARG A 327 -2.08 30.30 -29.14
CA ARG A 327 -1.39 29.38 -28.22
C ARG A 327 -0.49 28.44 -28.99
N ARG A 328 0.71 28.19 -28.45
CA ARG A 328 1.72 27.37 -29.13
C ARG A 328 2.44 26.46 -28.15
N LEU A 329 2.76 25.25 -28.61
CA LEU A 329 3.69 24.35 -27.98
C LEU A 329 5.00 24.39 -28.77
N LEU A 330 6.05 24.92 -28.15
CA LEU A 330 7.41 24.93 -28.67
C LEU A 330 8.14 23.68 -28.21
N THR A 331 8.84 23.07 -29.15
CA THR A 331 9.83 22.03 -28.89
C THR A 331 11.13 22.43 -29.56
N PRO A 332 12.25 21.76 -29.26
CA PRO A 332 13.53 22.07 -29.91
C PRO A 332 13.50 21.91 -31.44
N ILE A 333 12.54 21.15 -31.98
CA ILE A 333 12.53 20.72 -33.38
C ILE A 333 11.32 21.26 -34.16
N ARG A 334 10.20 21.56 -33.48
CA ARG A 334 8.97 22.02 -34.14
C ARG A 334 8.09 22.85 -33.22
N ASN A 335 7.35 23.76 -33.85
CA ASN A 335 6.27 24.51 -33.21
C ASN A 335 4.93 23.88 -33.61
N MET A 336 4.07 23.65 -32.63
CA MET A 336 2.71 23.16 -32.82
C MET A 336 1.74 24.23 -32.35
N ASP A 337 0.85 24.67 -33.24
CA ASP A 337 -0.20 25.61 -32.89
C ASP A 337 -1.37 24.85 -32.23
N ILE A 338 -1.88 25.38 -31.12
CA ILE A 338 -2.99 24.78 -30.39
C ILE A 338 -4.29 25.41 -30.89
N PRO A 339 -5.33 24.60 -31.19
CA PRO A 339 -6.61 25.11 -31.68
C PRO A 339 -7.22 26.21 -30.80
N ASN A 340 -7.95 27.15 -31.40
CA ASN A 340 -8.52 28.29 -30.68
C ASN A 340 -9.72 27.92 -29.79
N ASN A 341 -10.39 26.81 -30.09
CA ASN A 341 -11.49 26.26 -29.30
C ASN A 341 -10.98 25.50 -28.06
N ALA A 342 -11.89 25.24 -27.13
CA ALA A 342 -11.59 24.34 -26.02
C ALA A 342 -11.37 22.93 -26.58
N VAL A 343 -10.25 22.32 -26.22
CA VAL A 343 -9.82 21.03 -26.74
C VAL A 343 -9.02 20.28 -25.69
N THR A 344 -9.18 18.96 -25.67
CA THR A 344 -8.30 18.07 -24.91
C THR A 344 -7.57 17.21 -25.93
N PHE A 345 -6.24 17.27 -25.91
CA PHE A 345 -5.42 16.51 -26.86
C PHE A 345 -4.19 15.94 -26.16
N ARG A 346 -3.66 14.89 -26.77
CA ARG A 346 -2.51 14.15 -26.26
C ARG A 346 -1.37 14.27 -27.24
N VAL A 347 -0.15 14.39 -26.73
CA VAL A 347 1.05 14.34 -27.57
C VAL A 347 2.04 13.33 -26.99
N ILE A 348 2.77 12.66 -27.86
CA ILE A 348 3.87 11.77 -27.50
C ILE A 348 5.12 12.16 -28.28
N SER A 349 6.29 12.07 -27.65
CA SER A 349 7.56 12.16 -28.37
C SER A 349 7.86 10.82 -29.04
N VAL A 350 7.97 10.81 -30.37
CA VAL A 350 8.40 9.66 -31.18
C VAL A 350 9.48 10.11 -32.17
N ASN A 351 10.62 9.44 -32.17
CA ASN A 351 11.82 9.74 -32.94
C ASN A 351 12.21 11.23 -32.87
N GLY A 352 12.17 11.82 -31.68
CA GLY A 352 12.49 13.24 -31.49
C GLY A 352 11.48 14.21 -32.13
N SER A 353 10.24 13.78 -32.40
CA SER A 353 9.15 14.64 -32.86
C SER A 353 7.93 14.48 -31.96
N LEU A 354 7.14 15.54 -31.79
CA LEU A 354 5.82 15.40 -31.17
C LEU A 354 4.78 14.92 -32.18
N VAL A 355 4.11 13.84 -31.82
CA VAL A 355 2.97 13.29 -32.55
C VAL A 355 1.73 13.48 -31.71
N GLU A 356 0.70 14.12 -32.28
CA GLU A 356 -0.61 14.20 -31.65
C GLU A 356 -1.28 12.82 -31.71
N LEU A 357 -1.71 12.32 -30.55
CA LEU A 357 -2.45 11.08 -30.43
C LEU A 357 -3.94 11.43 -30.40
N MET A 358 -4.66 11.10 -31.49
CA MET A 358 -6.12 11.26 -31.60
C MET A 358 -6.87 10.67 -30.41
#